data_AF-A0A9D8ZH08-F1
#
_entry.id   AF-A0A9D8ZH08-F1
#
_cell.length_a   1.000
_cell.length_b   1.000
_cell.length_c   1.000
_cell.angle_alpha   90.00
_cell.angle_beta   90.00
_cell.angle_gamma   90.00
#
_symmetry.space_group_name_H-M   'P 1'
#
loop_
_entity.id
_entity.type
_entity.pdbx_description
1 polymer ?
#
loop_
_entity_poly.entity_id
_entity_poly.type
_entity_poly.pdbx_seq_one_letter_code
_entity_poly.pdbx_strand_id
1 'polypeptide(L)'
;MAIFMMSCTSEPELQRFQVSIFNGTSELLFIEAYYQGVLKEELNLETNDSGLDCSYSNEFFTGYKSNINIGCPIDSVVFKFNNNNIGYISSVNSESPYDFNESGALFGASEKFQKIADKYLFRVTQQDFENAFVLP
;
A
#
# COMPACT_ATOMS: atom_id res chain seq x y z
N MET A 1 6.46 29.26 46.73
CA MET A 1 5.26 28.64 46.15
C MET A 1 5.59 28.35 44.69
N ALA A 2 6.09 27.14 44.41
CA ALA A 2 6.52 26.76 43.07
C ALA A 2 5.32 26.16 42.33
N ILE A 3 4.89 26.82 41.26
CA ILE A 3 3.86 26.33 40.36
C ILE A 3 4.55 25.33 39.43
N PHE A 4 4.33 24.03 39.68
CA PHE A 4 4.66 22.98 38.73
C PHE A 4 3.65 23.06 37.57
N MET A 5 4.07 23.65 36.45
CA MET A 5 3.36 23.50 35.19
C MET A 5 3.63 22.08 34.69
N MET A 6 2.77 21.12 35.05
CA MET A 6 2.70 19.84 34.35
C MET A 6 2.20 20.13 32.95
N SER A 7 3.14 20.27 32.01
CA SER A 7 2.83 20.18 30.59
C SER A 7 2.42 18.73 30.31
N CYS A 8 1.11 18.46 30.33
CA CYS A 8 0.57 17.33 29.60
C CYS A 8 0.68 17.70 28.12
N THR A 9 1.70 17.18 27.43
CA THR A 9 1.61 17.07 25.98
C THR A 9 0.49 16.08 25.70
N SER A 10 -0.56 16.52 25.00
CA SER A 10 -1.62 15.62 24.53
C SER A 10 -0.96 14.50 23.75
N GLU A 11 -1.12 13.25 24.18
CA GLU A 11 -0.68 12.11 23.38
C GLU A 11 -1.46 12.13 22.06
N PRO A 12 -0.79 11.88 20.92
CA PRO A 12 -1.46 11.87 19.65
C PRO A 12 -2.51 10.76 19.59
N GLU A 13 -3.73 11.10 19.16
CA GLU A 13 -4.83 10.15 19.03
C GLU A 13 -4.59 9.22 17.82
N LEU A 14 -4.27 7.95 18.10
CA LEU A 14 -4.11 6.94 17.06
C LEU A 14 -5.46 6.57 16.44
N GLN A 15 -5.51 6.57 15.10
CA GLN A 15 -6.64 6.11 14.30
C GLN A 15 -6.34 4.74 13.68
N ARG A 16 -7.38 3.92 13.48
CA ARG A 16 -7.26 2.65 12.74
C ARG A 16 -7.54 2.89 11.27
N PHE A 17 -6.67 2.39 10.41
CA PHE A 17 -6.81 2.42 8.97
C PHE A 17 -6.99 1.00 8.44
N GLN A 18 -7.85 0.86 7.43
CA GLN A 18 -8.01 -0.35 6.64
C GLN A 18 -7.65 0.00 5.20
N VAL A 19 -6.81 -0.82 4.58
CA VAL A 19 -6.32 -0.60 3.22
C VAL A 19 -6.42 -1.90 2.41
N SER A 20 -6.71 -1.78 1.13
CA SER A 20 -6.81 -2.90 0.19
C SER A 20 -6.39 -2.44 -1.20
N ILE A 21 -5.91 -3.34 -2.05
CA ILE A 21 -5.61 -3.08 -3.46
C ILE A 21 -6.84 -3.48 -4.28
N PHE A 22 -7.27 -2.62 -5.19
CA PHE A 22 -8.36 -2.87 -6.13
C PHE A 22 -7.83 -3.01 -7.55
N ASN A 23 -8.20 -4.09 -8.23
CA ASN A 23 -7.93 -4.29 -9.65
C ASN A 23 -9.01 -3.63 -10.51
N GLY A 24 -8.77 -2.40 -10.94
CA GLY A 24 -9.61 -1.67 -11.90
C GLY A 24 -9.15 -1.80 -13.36
N THR A 25 -8.40 -2.84 -13.68
CA THR A 25 -7.95 -3.15 -15.05
C THR A 25 -8.83 -4.24 -15.68
N SER A 26 -8.76 -4.40 -17.00
CA SER A 26 -9.35 -5.55 -17.73
C SER A 26 -8.54 -6.83 -17.59
N GLU A 27 -7.38 -6.78 -16.95
CA GLU A 27 -6.41 -7.88 -16.87
C GLU A 27 -6.44 -8.54 -15.50
N LEU A 28 -5.90 -9.76 -15.42
CA LEU A 28 -5.67 -10.43 -14.14
C LEU A 28 -4.47 -9.78 -13.44
N LEU A 29 -4.64 -9.34 -12.19
CA LEU A 29 -3.59 -8.71 -11.41
C LEU A 29 -3.03 -9.69 -10.37
N PHE A 30 -1.78 -10.09 -10.56
CA PHE A 30 -1.02 -10.92 -9.62
C PHE A 30 -0.27 -10.01 -8.67
N ILE A 31 -0.36 -10.30 -7.37
CA ILE A 31 0.24 -9.50 -6.31
C ILE A 31 1.09 -10.43 -5.46
N GLU A 32 2.37 -10.09 -5.33
CA GLU A 32 3.31 -10.73 -4.41
C GLU A 32 3.75 -9.69 -3.38
N ALA A 33 3.43 -9.93 -2.11
CA ALA A 33 3.81 -9.06 -1.00
C ALA A 33 4.94 -9.68 -0.19
N TYR A 34 5.96 -8.88 0.11
CA TYR A 34 7.18 -9.31 0.79
C TYR A 34 7.43 -8.52 2.06
N TYR A 35 8.17 -9.14 2.97
CA TYR A 35 8.80 -8.50 4.10
C TYR A 35 10.22 -9.01 4.26
N GLN A 36 11.20 -8.11 4.21
CA GLN A 36 12.63 -8.44 4.31
C GLN A 36 13.06 -9.52 3.31
N GLY A 37 12.52 -9.44 2.08
CA GLY A 37 12.77 -10.40 1.00
C GLY A 37 12.03 -11.74 1.13
N VAL A 38 11.21 -11.93 2.17
CA VAL A 38 10.40 -13.15 2.35
C VAL A 38 8.98 -12.90 1.86
N LEU A 39 8.50 -13.75 0.95
CA LEU A 39 7.11 -13.74 0.48
C LEU A 39 6.16 -13.96 1.67
N LYS A 40 5.19 -13.06 1.84
CA LYS A 40 4.19 -13.09 2.91
C LYS A 40 2.81 -13.44 2.39
N GLU A 41 2.45 -12.89 1.24
CA GLU A 41 1.17 -13.10 0.61
C GLU A 41 1.33 -13.13 -0.90
N GLU A 42 0.58 -14.01 -1.55
CA GLU A 42 0.46 -14.10 -2.99
C GLU A 42 -1.02 -14.26 -3.30
N LEU A 43 -1.54 -13.43 -4.19
CA LEU A 43 -2.93 -13.49 -4.60
C LEU A 43 -3.13 -13.01 -6.03
N ASN A 44 -4.24 -13.43 -6.62
CA ASN A 44 -4.69 -13.01 -7.93
C ASN A 44 -6.01 -12.26 -7.76
N LEU A 45 -6.06 -11.03 -8.26
CA LEU A 45 -7.26 -10.22 -8.28
C LEU A 45 -7.83 -10.21 -9.68
N GLU A 46 -9.02 -10.76 -9.82
CA GLU A 46 -9.82 -10.64 -11.04
C GLU A 46 -10.22 -9.18 -11.28
N THR A 47 -10.70 -8.88 -12.49
CA THR A 47 -11.22 -7.55 -12.82
C THR A 47 -12.34 -7.13 -11.85
N ASN A 48 -12.20 -5.92 -11.31
CA ASN A 48 -13.06 -5.33 -10.27
C ASN A 48 -13.05 -6.03 -8.92
N ASP A 49 -12.01 -6.82 -8.62
CA ASP A 49 -11.81 -7.44 -7.31
C ASP A 49 -10.85 -6.62 -6.41
N SER A 50 -10.88 -6.89 -5.10
CA SER A 50 -9.95 -6.30 -4.13
C SER A 50 -9.30 -7.34 -3.23
N GLY A 51 -8.08 -7.06 -2.76
CA GLY A 51 -7.38 -7.90 -1.80
C GLY A 51 -6.08 -7.29 -1.30
N LEU A 52 -5.21 -8.12 -0.74
CA LEU A 52 -4.09 -7.67 0.10
C LEU A 52 -4.55 -6.78 1.26
N ASP A 53 -5.57 -7.24 1.98
CA ASP A 53 -6.22 -6.45 3.02
C ASP A 53 -5.32 -6.25 4.24
N CYS A 54 -5.06 -5.00 4.58
CA CYS A 54 -4.21 -4.63 5.69
C CYS A 54 -4.90 -3.67 6.66
N SER A 55 -4.59 -3.79 7.94
CA SER A 55 -5.01 -2.82 8.95
C SER A 55 -3.86 -2.43 9.87
N TYR A 56 -3.74 -1.14 10.11
CA TYR A 56 -2.71 -0.56 10.99
C TYR A 56 -3.26 0.63 11.77
N SER A 57 -2.55 1.04 12.81
CA SER A 57 -2.86 2.25 13.59
C SER A 57 -1.78 3.30 13.41
N ASN A 58 -2.20 4.55 13.16
CA ASN A 58 -1.31 5.69 12.96
C ASN A 58 -2.08 6.99 13.26
N GLU A 59 -1.40 8.11 13.38
CA GLU A 59 -2.01 9.44 13.51
C GLU A 59 -2.65 9.89 12.20
N PHE A 60 -2.01 9.54 11.07
CA PHE A 60 -2.41 9.92 9.72
C PHE A 60 -2.28 8.74 8.75
N PHE A 61 -3.14 8.70 7.75
CA PHE A 61 -3.07 7.72 6.66
C PHE A 61 -1.86 8.01 5.75
N THR A 62 -1.06 7.00 5.45
CA THR A 62 0.18 7.12 4.66
C THR A 62 0.39 5.91 3.73
N GLY A 63 -0.69 5.34 3.20
CA GLY A 63 -0.63 4.19 2.28
C GLY A 63 -0.45 2.86 3.00
N TYR A 64 0.18 1.88 2.35
CA TYR A 64 0.64 0.68 3.06
C TYR A 64 1.84 1.09 3.91
N LYS A 65 1.75 0.99 5.24
CA LYS A 65 2.90 1.25 6.12
C LYS A 65 3.30 -0.06 6.77
N SER A 66 4.59 -0.38 6.72
CA SER A 66 5.17 -1.49 7.47
C SER A 66 5.06 -1.18 8.96
N ASN A 67 4.02 -1.68 9.62
CA ASN A 67 3.94 -1.61 11.08
C ASN A 67 4.19 -3.02 11.63
N ILE A 68 5.41 -3.24 12.11
CA ILE A 68 5.93 -4.52 12.60
C ILE A 68 5.05 -5.11 13.72
N ASN A 69 4.30 -4.27 14.44
CA ASN A 69 3.54 -4.68 15.61
C ASN A 69 2.03 -4.85 15.38
N ILE A 70 1.47 -4.44 14.23
CA ILE A 70 0.03 -4.53 13.98
C ILE A 70 -0.22 -4.81 12.49
N GLY A 71 -0.54 -6.06 12.18
CA GLY A 71 -1.49 -6.46 11.13
C GLY A 71 -1.01 -6.55 9.68
N CYS A 72 0.10 -5.94 9.27
CA CYS A 72 0.53 -5.96 7.86
C CYS A 72 2.05 -5.74 7.68
N PRO A 73 2.88 -6.76 7.98
CA PRO A 73 4.32 -6.68 7.76
C PRO A 73 4.59 -6.85 6.25
N ILE A 74 4.48 -5.76 5.50
CA ILE A 74 4.85 -5.69 4.08
C ILE A 74 5.78 -4.50 3.91
N ASP A 75 6.92 -4.70 3.26
CA ASP A 75 7.86 -3.64 2.90
C ASP A 75 8.13 -3.55 1.39
N SER A 76 7.61 -4.50 0.61
CA SER A 76 7.65 -4.50 -0.85
C SER A 76 6.44 -5.22 -1.42
N VAL A 77 5.90 -4.72 -2.53
CA VAL A 77 4.83 -5.36 -3.30
C VAL A 77 5.22 -5.38 -4.77
N VAL A 78 5.10 -6.54 -5.40
CA VAL A 78 5.25 -6.72 -6.85
C VAL A 78 3.87 -6.94 -7.43
N PHE A 79 3.53 -6.10 -8.42
CA PHE A 79 2.32 -6.19 -9.21
C PHE A 79 2.70 -6.78 -10.57
N LYS A 80 2.01 -7.82 -11.05
CA LYS A 80 2.19 -8.39 -12.39
C LYS A 80 0.85 -8.53 -13.08
N PHE A 81 0.76 -8.06 -14.32
CA PHE A 81 -0.45 -8.21 -15.14
C PHE A 81 -0.36 -9.50 -15.98
N ASN A 82 -1.42 -10.30 -15.99
CA ASN A 82 -1.56 -11.54 -16.77
C ASN A 82 -0.46 -12.59 -16.55
N ASN A 83 0.16 -12.60 -15.37
CA ASN A 83 1.26 -13.50 -15.00
C ASN A 83 2.50 -13.34 -15.91
N ASN A 84 2.61 -12.20 -16.59
CA ASN A 84 3.78 -11.82 -17.37
C ASN A 84 4.73 -10.98 -16.52
N ASN A 85 5.95 -10.76 -17.01
CA ASN A 85 6.88 -9.79 -16.43
C ASN A 85 6.50 -8.35 -16.80
N ILE A 86 5.21 -7.98 -16.70
CA ILE A 86 4.73 -6.62 -16.96
C ILE A 86 4.05 -6.13 -15.69
N GLY A 87 4.51 -5.02 -15.11
CA GLY A 87 3.90 -4.47 -13.92
C GLY A 87 4.77 -3.48 -13.16
N TYR A 88 4.71 -3.56 -11.82
CA TYR A 88 5.32 -2.59 -10.92
C TYR A 88 6.00 -3.26 -9.73
N ILE A 89 7.06 -2.64 -9.22
CA ILE A 89 7.74 -3.04 -7.98
C ILE A 89 7.76 -1.82 -7.06
N SER A 90 6.93 -1.85 -6.02
CA SER A 90 6.88 -0.81 -4.98
C SER A 90 7.60 -1.28 -3.73
N SER A 91 8.40 -0.43 -3.09
CA SER A 91 9.02 -0.76 -1.80
C SER A 91 9.24 0.45 -0.89
N VAL A 92 9.26 0.24 0.42
CA VAL A 92 9.40 1.30 1.43
C VAL A 92 10.80 1.94 1.43
N ASN A 93 11.84 1.13 1.20
CA ASN A 93 13.24 1.53 1.47
C ASN A 93 14.16 1.44 0.24
N SER A 94 13.62 1.12 -0.93
CA SER A 94 14.38 1.03 -2.18
C SER A 94 13.55 1.62 -3.30
N GLU A 95 13.90 2.84 -3.73
CA GLU A 95 13.35 3.40 -4.96
C GLU A 95 13.63 2.42 -6.12
N SER A 96 12.56 1.99 -6.76
CA SER A 96 12.61 1.12 -7.92
C SER A 96 12.31 1.97 -9.15
N PRO A 97 13.08 1.86 -10.25
CA PRO A 97 12.70 2.49 -11.51
C PRO A 97 11.41 1.90 -12.09
N TYR A 98 10.91 0.80 -11.51
CA TYR A 98 9.68 0.12 -11.87
C TYR A 98 8.53 0.40 -10.89
N ASP A 99 8.65 1.39 -10.00
CA ASP A 99 7.56 1.77 -9.10
C ASP A 99 6.50 2.60 -9.85
N PHE A 100 5.32 2.77 -9.25
CA PHE A 100 4.41 3.83 -9.65
C PHE A 100 5.12 5.19 -9.53
N ASN A 101 4.66 6.18 -10.30
CA ASN A 101 5.18 7.54 -10.18
C ASN A 101 4.96 8.11 -8.76
N GLU A 102 5.62 9.22 -8.42
CA GLU A 102 5.57 9.78 -7.05
C GLU A 102 4.14 10.07 -6.55
N SER A 103 3.21 10.49 -7.43
CA SER A 103 1.79 10.69 -7.06
C SER A 103 1.01 9.37 -6.89
N GLY A 104 1.58 8.25 -7.35
CA GLY A 104 1.05 6.90 -7.34
C GLY A 104 1.65 5.95 -6.31
N ALA A 105 2.49 6.41 -5.40
CA ALA A 105 3.23 5.55 -4.48
C ALA A 105 2.32 4.70 -3.55
N LEU A 106 2.58 3.39 -3.48
CA LEU A 106 1.87 2.49 -2.57
C LEU A 106 2.24 2.74 -1.09
N PHE A 107 3.51 3.04 -0.84
CA PHE A 107 4.09 3.26 0.49
C PHE A 107 4.22 4.76 0.77
N GLY A 108 3.12 5.49 0.70
CA GLY A 108 3.09 6.93 0.93
C GLY A 108 1.70 7.52 0.77
N ALA A 109 1.62 8.84 0.91
CA ALA A 109 0.42 9.56 0.48
C ALA A 109 0.36 9.52 -1.06
N SER A 110 -0.71 8.95 -1.61
CA SER A 110 -0.90 8.84 -3.05
C SER A 110 -2.34 9.16 -3.44
N GLU A 111 -2.51 9.78 -4.60
CA GLU A 111 -3.82 10.06 -5.21
C GLU A 111 -4.55 8.78 -5.64
N LYS A 112 -3.84 7.65 -5.73
CA LYS A 112 -4.42 6.34 -6.04
C LYS A 112 -5.21 5.75 -4.87
N PHE A 113 -5.00 6.25 -3.65
CA PHE A 113 -5.79 5.84 -2.48
C PHE A 113 -7.13 6.57 -2.45
N GLN A 114 -8.20 5.82 -2.68
CA GLN A 114 -9.57 6.32 -2.59
C GLN A 114 -10.22 5.84 -1.31
N LYS A 115 -10.78 6.77 -0.51
CA LYS A 115 -11.54 6.40 0.69
C LYS A 115 -12.95 5.95 0.28
N ILE A 116 -13.32 4.71 0.61
CA ILE A 116 -14.66 4.16 0.46
C ILE A 116 -15.14 3.67 1.82
N ALA A 117 -16.14 4.36 2.38
CA ALA A 117 -16.57 4.18 3.77
C ALA A 117 -15.37 4.28 4.74
N ASP A 118 -15.08 3.21 5.49
CA ASP A 118 -14.00 3.15 6.47
C ASP A 118 -12.70 2.52 5.92
N LYS A 119 -12.61 2.29 4.61
CA LYS A 119 -11.47 1.66 3.94
C LYS A 119 -10.81 2.61 2.94
N TYR A 120 -9.51 2.44 2.74
CA TYR A 120 -8.74 3.04 1.66
C TYR A 120 -8.48 1.97 0.60
N LEU A 121 -8.79 2.27 -0.65
CA LEU A 121 -8.51 1.38 -1.78
C LEU A 121 -7.40 1.99 -2.62
N PHE A 122 -6.29 1.27 -2.75
CA PHE A 122 -5.28 1.57 -3.76
C PHE A 122 -5.77 1.08 -5.11
N ARG A 123 -6.17 2.00 -5.98
CA ARG A 123 -6.80 1.65 -7.25
C ARG A 123 -5.74 1.51 -8.36
N VAL A 124 -5.51 0.28 -8.81
CA VAL A 124 -4.79 -0.01 -10.05
C VAL A 124 -5.78 0.15 -11.19
N THR A 125 -5.46 0.95 -12.18
CA THR A 125 -6.34 1.37 -13.28
C THR A 125 -5.84 0.82 -14.62
N GLN A 126 -6.70 0.82 -15.64
CA GLN A 126 -6.31 0.44 -16.99
C GLN A 126 -5.11 1.25 -17.50
N GLN A 127 -5.06 2.55 -17.18
CA GLN A 127 -3.93 3.42 -17.53
C GLN A 127 -2.63 2.91 -16.89
N ASP A 128 -2.65 2.34 -15.69
CA ASP A 128 -1.45 1.75 -15.08
C ASP A 128 -1.01 0.51 -15.84
N PHE A 129 -1.92 -0.37 -16.24
CA PHE A 129 -1.56 -1.51 -17.09
C PHE A 129 -0.92 -1.05 -18.40
N GLU A 130 -1.50 -0.05 -19.07
CA GLU A 130 -0.98 0.49 -20.34
C GLU A 130 0.40 1.14 -20.22
N ASN A 131 0.76 1.63 -19.03
CA ASN A 131 2.04 2.27 -18.74
C ASN A 131 2.98 1.40 -17.89
N ALA A 132 2.65 0.12 -17.72
CA ALA A 132 3.42 -0.80 -16.89
C ALA A 132 4.79 -1.10 -17.50
N PHE A 133 5.75 -1.40 -16.63
CA PHE A 133 7.11 -1.70 -17.05
C PHE A 133 7.30 -3.17 -17.37
N VAL A 134 8.25 -3.48 -18.24
CA VAL A 134 8.79 -4.85 -18.32
C VAL A 134 9.73 -5.06 -17.13
N LEU A 135 9.34 -5.97 -16.24
CA LEU A 135 10.07 -6.33 -15.03
C LEU A 135 11.23 -7.30 -15.32
N PRO A 136 12.34 -7.22 -14.54
CA PRO A 136 13.49 -8.12 -14.69
C PRO A 136 13.20 -9.57 -14.29
#